data_AF-A0A4V0KR94-F1
#
_entry.id   AF-A0A4V0KR94-F1
#
_cell.length_a   1.000
_cell.length_b   1.000
_cell.length_c   1.000
_cell.angle_alpha   90.00
_cell.angle_beta   90.00
_cell.angle_gamma   90.00
#
_symmetry.space_group_name_H-M   'P 1'
#
loop_
_entity.id
_entity.type
_entity.pdbx_description
1 polymer ?
#
loop_
_entity_poly.entity_id
_entity_poly.type
_entity_poly.pdbx_seq_one_letter_code
_entity_poly.pdbx_strand_id
1 'polypeptide(L)'
;MDKNLCSNFTYVTTNLKYDSNNKKYQFKEDTHFKKYCTGGKCDGDLDKINAGCLYLFNAFFGSSDLFNSVAKGNINIVDYIILWLNYMLSLKENQAKNSLNHFYTTFINNEGYKNTINYIEGYNNYKGLIDKNHNLKNTDMDSNIISELYDAFKLLCEMYSEFDGSTSNCTKYSGKADNFVEKYNKLNKNSNNTDDSSYKQILCTLSSDYDNLKNKCRSFRSLPEITKKCSAQMSGVTSSSSSIANKLFIVLSIFGAIGIFLGISYKYSLFGFRKRFKKQQIREKIKNIKKKINQ
;
A
#
# COMPACT_ATOMS: atom_id res chain seq x y z
N MET A 1 -5.09 -0.46 0.90
CA MET A 1 -5.93 0.55 1.57
C MET A 1 -6.85 -0.10 2.60
N ASP A 2 -7.28 0.64 3.60
CA ASP A 2 -8.35 0.23 4.52
C ASP A 2 -9.16 1.42 5.06
N LYS A 3 -10.18 1.12 5.88
CA LYS A 3 -11.08 2.10 6.49
C LYS A 3 -10.37 3.12 7.39
N ASN A 4 -9.36 2.71 8.16
CA ASN A 4 -8.67 3.60 9.09
C ASN A 4 -7.79 4.60 8.34
N LEU A 5 -7.14 4.15 7.26
CA LEU A 5 -6.44 5.02 6.32
C LEU A 5 -7.38 6.10 5.80
N CYS A 6 -8.50 5.70 5.19
CA CYS A 6 -9.45 6.66 4.62
C CYS A 6 -10.05 7.60 5.65
N SER A 7 -10.34 7.12 6.85
CA SER A 7 -10.86 7.96 7.95
C SER A 7 -9.92 9.10 8.31
N ASN A 8 -8.60 8.87 8.29
CA ASN A 8 -7.62 9.94 8.54
C ASN A 8 -7.61 10.99 7.42
N PHE A 9 -7.68 10.58 6.15
CA PHE A 9 -7.80 11.54 5.04
C PHE A 9 -9.14 12.30 5.07
N THR A 10 -10.25 11.63 5.39
CA THR A 10 -11.55 12.26 5.58
C THR A 10 -11.49 13.29 6.71
N TYR A 11 -10.86 12.95 7.82
CA TYR A 11 -10.67 13.87 8.94
C TYR A 11 -9.89 15.13 8.49
N VAL A 12 -8.75 14.96 7.81
CA VAL A 12 -7.93 16.08 7.35
C VAL A 12 -8.69 16.96 6.36
N THR A 13 -9.33 16.37 5.36
CA THR A 13 -10.02 17.11 4.29
C THR A 13 -11.32 17.77 4.75
N THR A 14 -11.94 17.26 5.79
CA THR A 14 -13.12 17.88 6.40
C THR A 14 -12.74 19.08 7.25
N ASN A 15 -11.61 19.02 7.92
CA ASN A 15 -11.19 20.04 8.89
C ASN A 15 -10.18 21.05 8.34
N LEU A 16 -9.50 20.78 7.23
CA LEU A 16 -8.67 21.72 6.49
C LEU A 16 -9.25 21.91 5.08
N LYS A 17 -9.89 23.07 4.85
CA LYS A 17 -10.57 23.37 3.59
C LYS A 17 -9.98 24.59 2.90
N TYR A 18 -9.99 24.55 1.58
CA TYR A 18 -9.74 25.73 0.75
C TYR A 18 -11.05 26.49 0.54
N ASP A 19 -11.05 27.76 0.92
CA ASP A 19 -12.12 28.70 0.61
C ASP A 19 -11.79 29.43 -0.69
N SER A 20 -12.50 29.06 -1.77
CA SER A 20 -12.28 29.63 -3.10
C SER A 20 -12.65 31.12 -3.19
N ASN A 21 -13.57 31.60 -2.35
CA ASN A 21 -14.00 33.01 -2.36
C ASN A 21 -12.91 33.89 -1.76
N ASN A 22 -12.33 33.44 -0.63
CA ASN A 22 -11.28 34.17 0.07
C ASN A 22 -9.86 33.77 -0.37
N LYS A 23 -9.72 32.78 -1.26
CA LYS A 23 -8.45 32.20 -1.74
C LYS A 23 -7.49 31.82 -0.61
N LYS A 24 -8.03 31.26 0.47
CA LYS A 24 -7.31 30.94 1.72
C LYS A 24 -7.68 29.57 2.24
N TYR A 25 -6.76 28.95 2.99
CA TYR A 25 -7.06 27.73 3.72
C TYR A 25 -7.53 28.05 5.12
N GLN A 26 -8.55 27.34 5.56
CA GLN A 26 -9.16 27.51 6.87
C GLN A 26 -9.25 26.18 7.58
N PHE A 27 -8.94 26.20 8.88
CA PHE A 27 -9.30 25.12 9.75
C PHE A 27 -10.74 25.30 10.21
N LYS A 28 -11.58 24.27 10.02
CA LYS A 28 -12.88 24.20 10.66
C LYS A 28 -12.73 23.83 12.15
N GLU A 29 -11.81 22.91 12.42
CA GLU A 29 -11.36 22.52 13.74
C GLU A 29 -9.84 22.35 13.69
N ASP A 30 -9.12 22.96 14.63
CA ASP A 30 -7.66 23.04 14.60
C ASP A 30 -6.95 22.31 15.75
N THR A 31 -7.70 21.74 16.69
CA THR A 31 -7.18 21.13 17.93
C THR A 31 -6.08 20.12 17.64
N HIS A 32 -6.30 19.22 16.68
CA HIS A 32 -5.32 18.20 16.31
C HIS A 32 -4.21 18.71 15.37
N PHE A 33 -4.43 19.80 14.62
CA PHE A 33 -3.42 20.36 13.72
C PHE A 33 -2.43 21.28 14.43
N LYS A 34 -2.85 21.98 15.49
CA LYS A 34 -2.03 22.91 16.27
C LYS A 34 -0.70 22.31 16.74
N LYS A 35 -0.70 21.02 17.10
CA LYS A 35 0.51 20.29 17.51
C LYS A 35 1.58 20.23 16.40
N TYR A 36 1.16 20.31 15.14
CA TYR A 36 2.03 20.21 13.96
C TYR A 36 2.32 21.58 13.32
N CYS A 37 1.88 22.67 13.95
CA CYS A 37 2.21 24.03 13.54
C CYS A 37 3.60 24.43 14.06
N THR A 38 4.45 24.94 13.17
CA THR A 38 5.75 25.50 13.55
C THR A 38 5.54 26.68 14.51
N GLY A 39 6.20 26.67 15.68
CA GLY A 39 6.02 27.72 16.70
C GLY A 39 4.60 27.79 17.30
N GLY A 40 3.80 26.73 17.14
CA GLY A 40 2.44 26.64 17.68
C GLY A 40 1.40 27.46 16.93
N LYS A 41 1.76 28.07 15.78
CA LYS A 41 0.85 28.88 14.96
C LYS A 41 0.88 28.45 13.50
N CYS A 42 -0.30 28.30 12.90
CA CYS A 42 -0.47 27.99 11.48
C CYS A 42 -1.11 29.19 10.75
N ASP A 43 -0.44 30.34 10.84
CA ASP A 43 -1.00 31.61 10.39
C ASP A 43 -1.08 31.64 8.85
N GLY A 44 -0.05 31.14 8.16
CA GLY A 44 0.01 31.03 6.71
C GLY A 44 -0.79 29.86 6.13
N ASP A 45 -1.13 29.95 4.84
CA ASP A 45 -1.80 28.86 4.11
C ASP A 45 -0.91 27.61 4.00
N LEU A 46 0.38 27.80 3.68
CA LEU A 46 1.33 26.70 3.60
C LEU A 46 1.59 26.06 4.97
N ASP A 47 1.55 26.85 6.06
CA ASP A 47 1.67 26.30 7.42
C ASP A 47 0.51 25.37 7.75
N LYS A 48 -0.72 25.74 7.36
CA LYS A 48 -1.90 24.89 7.54
C LYS A 48 -1.80 23.59 6.74
N ILE A 49 -1.40 23.69 5.46
CA ILE A 49 -1.15 22.51 4.62
C ILE A 49 -0.06 21.63 5.24
N ASN A 50 1.02 22.24 5.75
CA ASN A 50 2.10 21.52 6.40
C ASN A 50 1.64 20.79 7.67
N ALA A 51 0.85 21.44 8.51
CA ALA A 51 0.28 20.80 9.70
C ALA A 51 -0.64 19.63 9.35
N GLY A 52 -1.44 19.74 8.29
CA GLY A 52 -2.24 18.62 7.77
C GLY A 52 -1.38 17.47 7.23
N CYS A 53 -0.29 17.79 6.51
CA CYS A 53 0.65 16.81 5.99
C CYS A 53 1.37 16.05 7.11
N LEU A 54 1.91 16.78 8.09
CA LEU A 54 2.57 16.20 9.27
C LEU A 54 1.61 15.39 10.13
N TYR A 55 0.34 15.82 10.26
CA TYR A 55 -0.69 15.02 10.91
C TYR A 55 -0.82 13.65 10.24
N LEU A 56 -0.91 13.59 8.89
CA LEU A 56 -1.01 12.32 8.17
C LEU A 56 0.23 11.44 8.38
N PHE A 57 1.43 12.02 8.25
CA PHE A 57 2.67 11.26 8.51
C PHE A 57 2.71 10.72 9.94
N ASN A 58 2.34 11.52 10.94
CA ASN A 58 2.30 11.05 12.32
C ASN A 58 1.19 10.01 12.55
N ALA A 59 0.03 10.15 11.92
CA ALA A 59 -1.09 9.19 12.07
C ALA A 59 -0.72 7.80 11.55
N PHE A 60 0.12 7.71 10.51
CA PHE A 60 0.52 6.44 9.90
C PHE A 60 1.91 5.94 10.33
N PHE A 61 2.82 6.86 10.66
CA PHE A 61 4.23 6.59 10.92
C PHE A 61 4.73 7.26 12.22
N GLY A 62 3.84 7.67 13.12
CA GLY A 62 4.21 8.25 14.42
C GLY A 62 4.86 7.25 15.38
N SER A 63 4.51 5.97 15.25
CA SER A 63 5.04 4.88 16.07
C SER A 63 4.90 3.53 15.35
N SER A 64 5.62 2.52 15.84
CA SER A 64 5.51 1.14 15.36
C SER A 64 4.07 0.62 15.46
N ASP A 65 3.36 0.97 16.55
CA ASP A 65 1.97 0.53 16.77
C ASP A 65 1.00 1.16 15.76
N LEU A 66 1.14 2.47 15.48
CA LEU A 66 0.33 3.15 14.46
C LEU A 66 0.62 2.59 13.06
N PHE A 67 1.89 2.33 12.77
CA PHE A 67 2.31 1.73 11.51
C PHE A 67 1.76 0.30 11.32
N ASN A 68 1.77 -0.52 12.36
CA ASN A 68 1.22 -1.87 12.27
C ASN A 68 -0.30 -1.90 12.25
N SER A 69 -0.97 -1.01 12.98
CA SER A 69 -2.44 -1.00 13.10
C SER A 69 -3.15 -0.33 11.92
N VAL A 70 -2.67 0.84 11.50
CA VAL A 70 -3.31 1.65 10.45
C VAL A 70 -2.63 1.44 9.11
N ALA A 71 -1.28 1.50 9.09
CA ALA A 71 -0.57 1.28 7.85
C ALA A 71 -0.48 -0.20 7.47
N LYS A 72 -0.66 -1.12 8.42
CA LYS A 72 -0.48 -2.57 8.22
C LYS A 72 0.84 -2.92 7.52
N GLY A 73 1.89 -2.17 7.83
CA GLY A 73 3.18 -2.33 7.17
C GLY A 73 3.25 -1.78 5.73
N ASN A 74 2.21 -1.11 5.23
CA ASN A 74 2.14 -0.63 3.86
C ASN A 74 2.78 0.77 3.73
N ILE A 75 3.95 0.82 3.08
CA ILE A 75 4.65 2.07 2.79
C ILE A 75 4.03 2.87 1.64
N ASN A 76 3.18 2.26 0.80
CA ASN A 76 2.52 2.94 -0.33
C ASN A 76 1.52 4.01 0.14
N ILE A 77 1.25 4.09 1.45
CA ILE A 77 0.47 5.18 2.04
C ILE A 77 1.13 6.53 1.80
N VAL A 78 2.47 6.57 1.67
CA VAL A 78 3.21 7.78 1.29
C VAL A 78 2.67 8.33 -0.04
N ASP A 79 2.31 7.48 -1.01
CA ASP A 79 1.74 7.90 -2.29
C ASP A 79 0.45 8.70 -2.10
N TYR A 80 -0.41 8.29 -1.17
CA TYR A 80 -1.65 8.99 -0.88
C TYR A 80 -1.44 10.29 -0.11
N ILE A 81 -0.45 10.34 0.80
CA ILE A 81 -0.12 11.59 1.50
C ILE A 81 0.43 12.61 0.49
N ILE A 82 1.30 12.18 -0.42
CA ILE A 82 1.86 13.04 -1.46
C ILE A 82 0.78 13.44 -2.48
N LEU A 83 -0.12 12.55 -2.86
CA LEU A 83 -1.27 12.89 -3.70
C LEU A 83 -2.14 13.97 -3.04
N TRP A 84 -2.46 13.80 -1.74
CA TRP A 84 -3.21 14.80 -0.98
C TRP A 84 -2.48 16.14 -0.92
N LEU A 85 -1.17 16.13 -0.66
CA LEU A 85 -0.35 17.36 -0.62
C LEU A 85 -0.38 18.08 -1.97
N ASN A 86 -0.16 17.36 -3.08
CA ASN A 86 -0.21 17.91 -4.44
C ASN A 86 -1.58 18.51 -4.74
N TYR A 87 -2.65 17.81 -4.39
CA TYR A 87 -4.02 18.31 -4.56
C TYR A 87 -4.25 19.58 -3.75
N MET A 88 -3.84 19.59 -2.48
CA MET A 88 -4.02 20.78 -1.65
C MET A 88 -3.22 21.95 -2.21
N LEU A 89 -1.99 21.76 -2.67
CA LEU A 89 -1.21 22.84 -3.29
C LEU A 89 -1.80 23.32 -4.62
N SER A 90 -2.40 22.43 -5.42
CA SER A 90 -2.95 22.79 -6.74
C SER A 90 -4.24 23.60 -6.68
N LEU A 91 -4.96 23.59 -5.54
CA LEU A 91 -6.18 24.38 -5.34
C LEU A 91 -5.91 25.89 -5.29
N LYS A 92 -4.68 26.30 -4.96
CA LYS A 92 -4.28 27.70 -4.93
C LYS A 92 -3.39 28.01 -6.13
N GLU A 93 -3.74 29.05 -6.86
CA GLU A 93 -2.97 29.47 -8.03
C GLU A 93 -1.54 29.86 -7.63
N ASN A 94 -0.55 29.21 -8.23
CA ASN A 94 0.86 29.55 -8.09
C ASN A 94 1.43 29.96 -9.45
N GLN A 95 1.78 31.24 -9.57
CA GLN A 95 2.35 31.83 -10.79
C GLN A 95 3.69 31.18 -11.20
N ALA A 96 4.43 30.59 -10.26
CA ALA A 96 5.76 30.04 -10.51
C ALA A 96 5.79 28.53 -10.82
N LYS A 97 4.65 27.81 -10.80
CA LYS A 97 4.53 26.35 -11.06
C LYS A 97 5.60 25.49 -10.37
N ASN A 98 5.98 25.86 -9.15
CA ASN A 98 7.00 25.20 -8.35
C ASN A 98 6.56 25.04 -6.88
N SER A 99 5.25 24.98 -6.66
CA SER A 99 4.60 24.96 -5.34
C SER A 99 5.11 23.81 -4.50
N LEU A 100 5.27 22.63 -5.12
CA LEU A 100 5.70 21.43 -4.44
C LEU A 100 7.17 21.51 -4.03
N ASN A 101 8.05 21.98 -4.92
CA ASN A 101 9.47 22.18 -4.62
C ASN A 101 9.67 23.26 -3.54
N HIS A 102 8.90 24.35 -3.62
CA HIS A 102 8.91 25.39 -2.59
C HIS A 102 8.44 24.83 -1.23
N PHE A 103 7.35 24.06 -1.21
CA PHE A 103 6.89 23.38 0.00
C PHE A 103 7.96 22.42 0.55
N TYR A 104 8.60 21.63 -0.31
CA TYR A 104 9.63 20.68 0.08
C TYR A 104 10.83 21.39 0.74
N THR A 105 11.34 22.44 0.10
CA THR A 105 12.47 23.22 0.61
C THR A 105 12.13 23.95 1.90
N THR A 106 10.90 24.45 2.04
CA THR A 106 10.44 25.23 3.19
C THR A 106 10.06 24.36 4.40
N PHE A 107 9.50 23.16 4.18
CA PHE A 107 8.96 22.34 5.27
C PHE A 107 9.60 20.96 5.36
N ILE A 108 9.64 20.21 4.26
CA ILE A 108 10.09 18.80 4.26
C ILE A 108 11.60 18.68 4.60
N ASN A 109 12.41 19.66 4.21
CA ASN A 109 13.83 19.70 4.58
C ASN A 109 14.09 20.09 6.04
N ASN A 110 13.09 20.59 6.76
CA ASN A 110 13.22 21.12 8.11
C ASN A 110 12.87 20.09 9.19
N GLU A 111 13.01 20.48 10.46
CA GLU A 111 12.97 19.57 11.62
C GLU A 111 11.69 18.75 11.74
N GLY A 112 10.53 19.31 11.36
CA GLY A 112 9.24 18.61 11.48
C GLY A 112 9.14 17.29 10.70
N TYR A 113 9.98 17.07 9.68
CA TYR A 113 10.03 15.81 8.92
C TYR A 113 11.24 14.94 9.28
N LYS A 114 12.04 15.34 10.26
CA LYS A 114 13.17 14.57 10.79
C LYS A 114 12.77 13.61 11.91
N ASN A 115 11.48 13.53 12.26
CA ASN A 115 10.92 12.57 13.21
C ASN A 115 11.42 11.15 12.89
N THR A 116 12.12 10.55 13.84
CA THR A 116 12.81 9.28 13.64
C THR A 116 11.83 8.13 13.46
N ILE A 117 12.13 7.29 12.47
CA ILE A 117 11.51 5.99 12.28
C ILE A 117 12.63 4.96 12.42
N ASN A 118 12.51 4.04 13.37
CA ASN A 118 13.51 2.98 13.62
C ASN A 118 12.95 1.56 13.44
N TYR A 119 11.67 1.44 13.11
CA TYR A 119 10.95 0.18 12.96
C TYR A 119 10.64 -0.17 11.50
N ILE A 120 11.04 0.68 10.55
CA ILE A 120 10.94 0.40 9.11
C ILE A 120 12.36 0.35 8.55
N GLU A 121 12.79 -0.83 8.12
CA GLU A 121 14.12 -1.04 7.57
C GLU A 121 14.38 -0.12 6.37
N GLY A 122 15.53 0.56 6.37
CA GLY A 122 15.94 1.47 5.30
C GLY A 122 15.33 2.88 5.36
N TYR A 123 14.48 3.20 6.33
CA TYR A 123 13.92 4.56 6.47
C TYR A 123 14.26 5.13 7.84
N ASN A 124 14.82 6.34 7.86
CA ASN A 124 15.29 6.96 9.10
C ASN A 124 14.29 7.98 9.67
N ASN A 125 13.44 8.57 8.83
CA ASN A 125 12.47 9.60 9.19
C ASN A 125 11.44 9.84 8.08
N TYR A 126 10.48 10.76 8.30
CA TYR A 126 9.44 11.11 7.31
C TYR A 126 10.02 11.64 6.00
N LYS A 127 11.05 12.49 6.07
CA LYS A 127 11.74 12.96 4.88
C LYS A 127 12.33 11.79 4.08
N GLY A 128 12.93 10.81 4.76
CA GLY A 128 13.47 9.60 4.14
C GLY A 128 12.41 8.73 3.46
N LEU A 129 11.20 8.64 4.02
CA LEU A 129 10.05 8.00 3.37
C LEU A 129 9.67 8.72 2.07
N ILE A 130 9.60 10.05 2.13
CA ILE A 130 9.24 10.89 0.98
C ILE A 130 10.29 10.77 -0.12
N ASP A 131 11.56 11.03 0.18
CA ASP A 131 12.64 11.12 -0.81
C ASP A 131 12.89 9.82 -1.57
N LYS A 132 12.66 8.67 -0.92
CA LYS A 132 12.82 7.35 -1.54
C LYS A 132 11.65 6.98 -2.43
N ASN A 133 10.45 7.46 -2.11
CA ASN A 133 9.25 7.14 -2.87
C ASN A 133 9.03 8.17 -3.97
N HIS A 134 9.08 9.47 -3.69
CA HIS A 134 8.77 10.53 -4.64
C HIS A 134 9.86 11.57 -4.79
N ASN A 135 10.02 12.08 -6.01
CA ASN A 135 10.84 13.25 -6.26
C ASN A 135 9.99 14.52 -6.25
N LEU A 136 9.92 15.18 -5.10
CA LEU A 136 9.15 16.42 -4.91
C LEU A 136 9.90 17.69 -5.36
N LYS A 137 11.09 17.56 -5.95
CA LYS A 137 11.90 18.67 -6.44
C LYS A 137 11.69 18.97 -7.93
N ASN A 138 10.98 18.08 -8.63
CA ASN A 138 10.64 18.26 -10.03
C ASN A 138 9.52 19.29 -10.21
N THR A 139 9.20 19.59 -11.48
CA THR A 139 8.08 20.46 -11.85
C THR A 139 6.76 19.95 -11.29
N ASP A 140 5.89 20.87 -10.86
CA ASP A 140 4.55 20.54 -10.39
C ASP A 140 3.80 19.71 -11.46
N MET A 141 3.11 18.66 -11.02
CA MET A 141 2.23 17.88 -11.88
C MET A 141 1.06 18.76 -12.37
N ASP A 142 0.56 18.48 -13.58
CA ASP A 142 -0.60 19.20 -14.11
C ASP A 142 -1.79 19.12 -13.13
N SER A 143 -2.38 20.27 -12.82
CA SER A 143 -3.44 20.39 -11.82
C SER A 143 -4.68 19.56 -12.17
N ASN A 144 -4.99 19.37 -13.46
CA ASN A 144 -6.10 18.54 -13.89
C ASN A 144 -5.79 17.06 -13.63
N ILE A 145 -4.57 16.62 -13.92
CA ILE A 145 -4.12 15.25 -13.62
C ILE A 145 -4.16 14.99 -12.11
N ILE A 146 -3.67 15.92 -11.29
CA ILE A 146 -3.73 15.82 -9.82
C ILE A 146 -5.19 15.69 -9.36
N SER A 147 -6.09 16.53 -9.89
CA SER A 147 -7.51 16.51 -9.54
C SER A 147 -8.16 15.18 -9.90
N GLU A 148 -7.87 14.63 -11.08
CA GLU A 148 -8.40 13.33 -11.52
C GLU A 148 -7.89 12.17 -10.64
N LEU A 149 -6.60 12.17 -10.29
CA LEU A 149 -6.03 11.19 -9.37
C LEU A 149 -6.69 11.26 -7.99
N TYR A 150 -6.87 12.48 -7.48
CA TYR A 150 -7.44 12.68 -6.16
C TYR A 150 -8.92 12.31 -6.10
N ASP A 151 -9.68 12.55 -7.17
CA ASP A 151 -11.04 12.06 -7.30
C ASP A 151 -11.10 10.52 -7.32
N ALA A 152 -10.20 9.86 -8.04
CA ALA A 152 -10.10 8.41 -8.06
C ALA A 152 -9.77 7.86 -6.66
N PHE A 153 -8.83 8.49 -5.95
CA PHE A 153 -8.52 8.18 -4.56
C PHE A 153 -9.73 8.33 -3.63
N LYS A 154 -10.49 9.43 -3.74
CA LYS A 154 -11.72 9.64 -2.96
C LYS A 154 -12.75 8.53 -3.19
N LEU A 155 -13.04 8.21 -4.46
CA LEU A 155 -13.97 7.12 -4.79
C LEU A 155 -13.53 5.80 -4.18
N LEU A 156 -12.23 5.49 -4.28
CA LEU A 156 -11.67 4.30 -3.66
C LEU A 156 -11.83 4.32 -2.14
N CYS A 157 -11.58 5.46 -1.50
CA CYS A 157 -11.77 5.62 -0.06
C CYS A 157 -13.21 5.51 0.40
N GLU A 158 -14.16 6.04 -0.37
CA GLU A 158 -15.59 5.87 -0.08
C GLU A 158 -15.99 4.39 -0.11
N MET A 159 -15.47 3.62 -1.08
CA MET A 159 -15.71 2.19 -1.12
C MET A 159 -15.08 1.46 0.06
N TYR A 160 -13.87 1.83 0.48
CA TYR A 160 -13.19 1.21 1.63
C TYR A 160 -13.75 1.61 3.00
N SER A 161 -14.29 2.82 3.15
CA SER A 161 -14.74 3.36 4.45
C SER A 161 -15.99 2.67 4.99
N GLU A 162 -16.86 2.20 4.10
CA GLU A 162 -18.07 1.46 4.44
C GLU A 162 -17.91 -0.05 4.22
N PHE A 163 -16.70 -0.50 3.81
CA PHE A 163 -16.40 -1.91 3.65
C PHE A 163 -16.05 -2.53 5.00
N ASP A 164 -17.01 -3.23 5.60
CA ASP A 164 -16.87 -3.98 6.85
C ASP A 164 -16.23 -5.38 6.68
N GLY A 165 -15.82 -5.74 5.46
CA GLY A 165 -15.30 -7.07 5.13
C GLY A 165 -16.34 -8.04 4.59
N SER A 166 -17.63 -7.69 4.60
CA SER A 166 -18.69 -8.53 4.04
C SER A 166 -18.91 -8.28 2.55
N THR A 167 -19.13 -9.34 1.79
CA THR A 167 -19.44 -9.29 0.34
C THR A 167 -20.81 -8.66 0.03
N SER A 168 -21.69 -8.56 1.04
CA SER A 168 -23.03 -7.97 0.90
C SER A 168 -22.99 -6.50 0.49
N ASN A 169 -21.93 -5.78 0.88
CA ASN A 169 -21.72 -4.38 0.55
C ASN A 169 -21.28 -4.13 -0.90
N CYS A 170 -20.83 -5.16 -1.63
CA CYS A 170 -20.31 -4.99 -2.99
C CYS A 170 -21.38 -4.49 -3.97
N THR A 171 -22.63 -4.96 -3.86
CA THR A 171 -23.71 -4.52 -4.76
C THR A 171 -24.04 -3.03 -4.60
N LYS A 172 -23.92 -2.47 -3.39
CA LYS A 172 -24.19 -1.05 -3.10
C LYS A 172 -23.19 -0.11 -3.80
N TYR A 173 -21.97 -0.58 -4.05
CA TYR A 173 -20.88 0.26 -4.56
C TYR A 173 -20.45 -0.06 -5.99
N SER A 174 -21.17 -0.93 -6.70
CA SER A 174 -20.89 -1.24 -8.11
C SER A 174 -20.78 0.02 -8.96
N GLY A 175 -21.71 0.97 -8.80
CA GLY A 175 -21.67 2.26 -9.53
C GLY A 175 -20.43 3.10 -9.19
N LYS A 176 -19.95 3.10 -7.94
CA LYS A 176 -18.70 3.80 -7.56
C LYS A 176 -17.48 3.08 -8.12
N ALA A 177 -17.48 1.75 -8.14
CA ALA A 177 -16.42 0.95 -8.73
C ALA A 177 -16.33 1.18 -10.25
N ASP A 178 -17.46 1.23 -10.95
CA ASP A 178 -17.50 1.53 -12.38
C ASP A 178 -16.98 2.95 -12.68
N ASN A 179 -17.38 3.94 -11.86
CA ASN A 179 -16.85 5.31 -11.96
C ASN A 179 -15.34 5.36 -11.71
N PHE A 180 -14.83 4.59 -10.74
CA PHE A 180 -13.39 4.47 -10.49
C PHE A 180 -12.67 3.88 -11.70
N VAL A 181 -13.19 2.78 -12.29
CA VAL A 181 -12.60 2.15 -13.49
C VAL A 181 -12.57 3.13 -14.66
N GLU A 182 -13.62 3.92 -14.87
CA GLU A 182 -13.65 4.92 -15.94
C GLU A 182 -12.58 6.01 -15.73
N LYS A 183 -12.49 6.57 -14.52
CA LYS A 183 -11.46 7.57 -14.18
C LYS A 183 -10.06 6.99 -14.31
N TYR A 184 -9.83 5.78 -13.79
CA TYR A 184 -8.54 5.09 -13.91
C TYR A 184 -8.14 4.89 -15.37
N ASN A 185 -9.08 4.56 -16.26
CA ASN A 185 -8.80 4.40 -17.68
C ASN A 185 -8.32 5.70 -18.36
N LYS A 186 -8.89 6.85 -17.97
CA LYS A 186 -8.45 8.17 -18.47
C LYS A 186 -7.03 8.47 -17.98
N LEU A 187 -6.80 8.31 -16.68
CA LEU A 187 -5.48 8.47 -16.05
C LEU A 187 -4.42 7.55 -16.68
N ASN A 188 -4.75 6.28 -16.90
CA ASN A 188 -3.81 5.32 -17.46
C ASN A 188 -3.40 5.66 -18.91
N LYS A 189 -4.30 6.23 -19.72
CA LYS A 189 -3.94 6.72 -21.05
C LYS A 189 -2.94 7.88 -20.96
N ASN A 190 -3.15 8.80 -20.04
CA ASN A 190 -2.24 9.92 -19.80
C ASN A 190 -0.85 9.44 -19.31
N SER A 191 -0.80 8.35 -18.54
CA SER A 191 0.47 7.77 -18.03
C SER A 191 1.47 7.35 -19.10
N ASN A 192 0.97 7.01 -20.29
CA ASN A 192 1.81 6.61 -21.40
C ASN A 192 2.59 7.78 -21.99
N ASN A 193 2.14 9.01 -21.73
CA ASN A 193 2.70 10.25 -22.29
C ASN A 193 3.51 11.06 -21.27
N THR A 194 3.63 10.57 -20.03
CA THR A 194 4.26 11.29 -18.92
C THR A 194 5.44 10.49 -18.38
N ASP A 195 6.61 11.13 -18.27
CA ASP A 195 7.81 10.54 -17.65
C ASP A 195 7.89 10.72 -16.13
N ASP A 196 6.89 11.35 -15.52
CA ASP A 196 6.81 11.55 -14.07
C ASP A 196 6.69 10.19 -13.33
N SER A 197 7.72 9.88 -12.55
CA SER A 197 7.78 8.68 -11.71
C SER A 197 6.76 8.71 -10.58
N SER A 198 6.47 9.89 -10.00
CA SER A 198 5.54 10.06 -8.90
C SER A 198 4.10 9.82 -9.36
N TYR A 199 3.75 10.35 -10.54
CA TYR A 199 2.46 10.06 -11.18
C TYR A 199 2.22 8.56 -11.35
N LYS A 200 3.21 7.86 -11.93
CA LYS A 200 3.13 6.42 -12.18
C LYS A 200 3.01 5.61 -10.89
N GLN A 201 3.75 5.98 -9.85
CA GLN A 201 3.66 5.33 -8.54
C GLN A 201 2.27 5.47 -7.91
N ILE A 202 1.73 6.69 -7.85
CA ILE A 202 0.38 6.93 -7.31
C ILE A 202 -0.66 6.14 -8.09
N LEU A 203 -0.58 6.14 -9.42
CA LEU A 203 -1.48 5.37 -10.28
C LEU A 203 -1.39 3.86 -10.00
N CYS A 204 -0.18 3.33 -9.86
CA CYS A 204 0.04 1.92 -9.52
C CYS A 204 -0.51 1.55 -8.15
N THR A 205 -0.37 2.42 -7.16
CA THR A 205 -0.90 2.22 -5.82
C THR A 205 -2.43 2.24 -5.82
N LEU A 206 -3.07 3.16 -6.55
CA LEU A 206 -4.52 3.14 -6.78
C LEU A 206 -4.99 1.85 -7.44
N SER A 207 -4.26 1.36 -8.45
CA SER A 207 -4.58 0.10 -9.12
C SER A 207 -4.52 -1.09 -8.18
N SER A 208 -3.41 -1.21 -7.44
CA SER A 208 -3.19 -2.33 -6.53
C SER A 208 -4.27 -2.38 -5.44
N ASP A 209 -4.61 -1.22 -4.88
CA ASP A 209 -5.63 -1.15 -3.83
C ASP A 209 -7.05 -1.35 -4.36
N TYR A 210 -7.34 -0.98 -5.60
CA TYR A 210 -8.59 -1.37 -6.25
C TYR A 210 -8.65 -2.87 -6.53
N ASP A 211 -7.58 -3.47 -7.05
CA ASP A 211 -7.53 -4.91 -7.30
C ASP A 211 -7.70 -5.72 -6.01
N ASN A 212 -7.12 -5.26 -4.91
CA ASN A 212 -7.35 -5.83 -3.57
C ASN A 212 -8.83 -5.76 -3.15
N LEU A 213 -9.52 -4.66 -3.44
CA LEU A 213 -10.95 -4.50 -3.17
C LEU A 213 -11.79 -5.41 -4.08
N LYS A 214 -11.50 -5.43 -5.38
CA LYS A 214 -12.14 -6.29 -6.37
C LYS A 214 -11.97 -7.78 -6.06
N ASN A 215 -10.82 -8.21 -5.55
CA ASN A 215 -10.63 -9.60 -5.15
C ASN A 215 -11.61 -10.04 -4.06
N LYS A 216 -12.06 -9.10 -3.22
CA LYS A 216 -13.13 -9.30 -2.24
C LYS A 216 -14.51 -9.11 -2.87
N CYS A 217 -14.68 -8.10 -3.72
CA CYS A 217 -15.89 -7.79 -4.48
C CYS A 217 -15.78 -8.24 -5.94
N ARG A 218 -15.89 -9.55 -6.19
CA ARG A 218 -15.65 -10.16 -7.51
C ARG A 218 -16.58 -9.67 -8.62
N SER A 219 -17.71 -9.06 -8.28
CA SER A 219 -18.65 -8.44 -9.23
C SER A 219 -18.13 -7.13 -9.82
N PHE A 220 -17.11 -6.52 -9.23
CA PHE A 220 -16.52 -5.28 -9.75
C PHE A 220 -15.77 -5.54 -11.06
N ARG A 221 -15.93 -4.60 -11.99
CA ARG A 221 -15.23 -4.62 -13.26
C ARG A 221 -13.72 -4.55 -13.05
N SER A 222 -12.98 -5.37 -13.80
CA SER A 222 -11.52 -5.34 -13.81
C SER A 222 -10.99 -4.04 -14.41
N LEU A 223 -9.86 -3.58 -13.91
CA LEU A 223 -9.02 -2.61 -14.62
C LEU A 223 -8.46 -3.29 -15.88
N PRO A 224 -8.20 -2.55 -16.98
CA PRO A 224 -7.64 -3.10 -18.20
C PRO A 224 -6.22 -3.65 -17.96
N GLU A 225 -5.86 -4.76 -18.63
CA GLU A 225 -4.61 -5.53 -18.51
C GLU A 225 -3.29 -4.78 -18.82
N ILE A 226 -3.35 -3.49 -19.13
CA ILE A 226 -2.16 -2.65 -19.37
C ILE A 226 -1.35 -2.42 -18.06
N THR A 227 -1.82 -2.94 -16.94
CA THR A 227 -1.21 -2.96 -15.60
C THR A 227 0.11 -3.71 -15.46
N LYS A 228 0.67 -4.31 -16.54
CA LYS A 228 2.03 -4.88 -16.53
C LYS A 228 3.15 -3.87 -16.21
N LYS A 229 2.85 -2.56 -16.19
CA LYS A 229 3.84 -1.50 -15.90
C LYS A 229 4.20 -1.38 -14.41
N CYS A 230 3.29 -1.74 -13.50
CA CYS A 230 3.51 -1.52 -12.07
C CYS A 230 4.49 -2.51 -11.44
N SER A 231 4.57 -3.75 -11.94
CA SER A 231 5.48 -4.76 -11.37
C SER A 231 6.96 -4.41 -11.58
N ALA A 232 7.31 -3.78 -12.70
CA ALA A 232 8.68 -3.36 -13.02
C ALA A 232 9.14 -2.16 -12.17
N GLN A 233 8.25 -1.21 -11.89
CA GLN A 233 8.58 -0.06 -11.03
C GLN A 233 8.64 -0.43 -9.55
N MET A 234 7.76 -1.33 -9.09
CA MET A 234 7.87 -1.84 -7.72
C MET A 234 9.22 -2.55 -7.53
N SER A 235 9.72 -3.34 -8.50
CA SER A 235 11.01 -4.03 -8.36
C SER A 235 12.23 -3.11 -8.14
N GLY A 236 12.19 -1.85 -8.59
CA GLY A 236 13.28 -0.88 -8.38
C GLY A 236 13.35 -0.32 -6.97
N VAL A 237 12.21 -0.17 -6.28
CA VAL A 237 12.11 0.29 -4.87
C VAL A 237 12.18 -0.91 -3.90
N THR A 238 11.73 -2.07 -4.37
CA THR A 238 11.63 -3.37 -3.67
C THR A 238 12.97 -3.97 -3.28
N SER A 239 14.09 -3.56 -3.89
CA SER A 239 15.42 -4.04 -3.48
C SER A 239 15.81 -3.66 -2.04
N SER A 240 15.04 -2.79 -1.36
CA SER A 240 15.30 -2.47 0.06
C SER A 240 14.13 -2.70 1.03
N SER A 241 12.86 -2.71 0.59
CA SER A 241 11.70 -2.83 1.52
C SER A 241 10.86 -4.12 1.37
N SER A 242 11.06 -4.92 0.32
CA SER A 242 10.21 -6.10 0.04
C SER A 242 10.71 -7.40 0.67
N SER A 243 11.53 -7.32 1.72
CA SER A 243 12.02 -8.53 2.41
C SER A 243 10.94 -9.20 3.26
N ILE A 244 9.86 -8.49 3.64
CA ILE A 244 8.86 -8.98 4.61
C ILE A 244 7.72 -9.76 3.95
N ALA A 245 7.09 -9.20 2.91
CA ALA A 245 5.96 -9.86 2.23
C ALA A 245 6.40 -11.09 1.40
N ASN A 246 7.57 -11.03 0.76
CA ASN A 246 8.11 -12.17 0.00
C ASN A 246 8.65 -13.27 0.92
N LYS A 247 9.15 -12.97 2.13
CA LYS A 247 9.55 -14.02 3.08
C LYS A 247 8.36 -14.85 3.57
N LEU A 248 7.20 -14.25 3.81
CA LEU A 248 6.02 -15.01 4.26
C LEU A 248 5.52 -15.99 3.18
N PHE A 249 5.53 -15.57 1.91
CA PHE A 249 5.17 -16.43 0.77
C PHE A 249 6.22 -17.52 0.48
N ILE A 250 7.52 -17.20 0.59
CA ILE A 250 8.60 -18.18 0.43
C ILE A 250 8.53 -19.24 1.54
N VAL A 251 8.30 -18.82 2.79
CA VAL A 251 8.21 -19.74 3.94
C VAL A 251 7.00 -20.66 3.81
N LEU A 252 5.82 -20.16 3.40
CA LEU A 252 4.64 -21.02 3.14
C LEU A 252 4.87 -22.00 1.97
N SER A 253 5.52 -21.56 0.88
CA SER A 253 5.81 -22.42 -0.27
C SER A 253 6.84 -23.51 0.05
N ILE A 254 7.87 -23.19 0.86
CA ILE A 254 8.88 -24.17 1.29
C ILE A 254 8.26 -25.22 2.22
N PHE A 255 7.42 -24.83 3.18
CA PHE A 255 6.73 -25.79 4.04
C PHE A 255 5.70 -26.64 3.28
N GLY A 256 4.99 -26.08 2.30
CA GLY A 256 4.09 -26.82 1.42
C GLY A 256 4.83 -27.86 0.56
N ALA A 257 5.95 -27.47 -0.06
CA ALA A 257 6.78 -28.38 -0.85
C ALA A 257 7.42 -29.47 0.01
N ILE A 258 7.99 -29.11 1.18
CA ILE A 258 8.57 -30.08 2.11
C ILE A 258 7.52 -31.08 2.59
N GLY A 259 6.29 -30.63 2.89
CA GLY A 259 5.17 -31.51 3.26
C GLY A 259 4.80 -32.49 2.15
N ILE A 260 4.78 -32.06 0.89
CA ILE A 260 4.49 -32.93 -0.27
C ILE A 260 5.61 -33.96 -0.49
N PHE A 261 6.88 -33.54 -0.44
CA PHE A 261 8.02 -34.46 -0.61
C PHE A 261 8.18 -35.43 0.57
N LEU A 262 7.94 -34.99 1.82
CA LEU A 262 7.89 -35.87 2.99
C LEU A 262 6.70 -36.84 2.95
N GLY A 263 5.53 -36.38 2.48
CA GLY A 263 4.35 -37.23 2.31
C GLY A 263 4.56 -38.33 1.27
N ILE A 264 5.18 -38.00 0.13
CA ILE A 264 5.49 -38.97 -0.94
C ILE A 264 6.56 -39.97 -0.47
N SER A 265 7.63 -39.51 0.18
CA SER A 265 8.71 -40.38 0.69
C SER A 265 8.24 -41.28 1.84
N TYR A 266 7.38 -40.77 2.75
CA TYR A 266 6.78 -41.57 3.81
C TYR A 266 5.91 -42.71 3.26
N LYS A 267 5.07 -42.42 2.25
CA LYS A 267 4.21 -43.43 1.61
C LYS A 267 5.02 -44.51 0.89
N TYR A 268 6.11 -44.15 0.21
CA TYR A 268 7.02 -45.10 -0.44
C TYR A 268 7.82 -45.94 0.57
N SER A 269 8.29 -45.32 1.66
CA SER A 269 9.04 -46.01 2.72
C SER A 269 8.18 -47.05 3.46
N LEU A 270 6.95 -46.69 3.86
CA LEU A 270 6.02 -47.59 4.56
C LEU A 270 5.65 -48.80 3.70
N PHE A 271 5.53 -48.63 2.37
CA PHE A 271 5.26 -49.71 1.43
C PHE A 271 6.48 -50.64 1.25
N GLY A 272 7.69 -50.07 1.22
CA GLY A 272 8.95 -50.83 1.17
C GLY A 272 9.16 -51.73 2.39
N PHE A 273 8.90 -51.22 3.61
CA PHE A 273 9.03 -51.99 4.85
C PHE A 273 8.04 -53.15 4.94
N ARG A 274 6.77 -52.94 4.54
CA ARG A 274 5.76 -54.03 4.49
C ARG A 274 6.15 -55.17 3.56
N LYS A 275 6.76 -54.86 2.40
CA LYS A 275 7.20 -55.86 1.43
C LYS A 275 8.42 -56.65 1.92
N ARG A 276 9.36 -56.00 2.63
CA ARG A 276 10.51 -56.68 3.27
C ARG A 276 10.09 -57.62 4.39
N PHE A 277 9.15 -57.20 5.24
CA PHE A 277 8.65 -58.02 6.35
C PHE A 277 7.97 -59.31 5.87
N LYS A 278 7.08 -59.22 4.87
CA LYS A 278 6.47 -60.43 4.26
C LYS A 278 7.50 -61.38 3.65
N LYS A 279 8.55 -60.84 3.01
CA LYS A 279 9.61 -61.66 2.40
C LYS A 279 10.47 -62.37 3.46
N GLN A 280 10.72 -61.74 4.61
CA GLN A 280 11.37 -62.39 5.76
C GLN A 280 10.51 -63.50 6.36
N GLN A 281 9.22 -63.26 6.59
CA GLN A 281 8.32 -64.29 7.12
C GLN A 281 8.23 -65.54 6.22
N ILE A 282 8.22 -65.36 4.90
CA ILE A 282 8.21 -66.49 3.95
C ILE A 282 9.55 -67.26 4.02
N ARG A 283 10.69 -66.57 4.12
CA ARG A 283 12.01 -67.22 4.26
C ARG A 283 12.11 -68.04 5.54
N GLU A 284 11.63 -67.51 6.66
CA GLU A 284 11.60 -68.25 7.94
C GLU A 284 10.68 -69.47 7.88
N LYS A 285 9.49 -69.36 7.24
CA LYS A 285 8.61 -70.52 7.03
C LYS A 285 9.28 -71.61 6.19
N ILE A 286 9.95 -71.26 5.10
CA ILE A 286 10.68 -72.22 4.26
C ILE A 286 11.83 -72.88 5.04
N LYS A 287 12.56 -72.10 5.86
CA LYS A 287 13.66 -72.61 6.69
C LYS A 287 13.17 -73.61 7.75
N ASN A 288 12.02 -73.34 8.37
CA ASN A 288 11.40 -74.26 9.33
C ASN A 288 10.87 -75.54 8.67
N ILE A 289 10.32 -75.44 7.46
CA ILE A 289 9.90 -76.64 6.69
C ILE A 289 11.13 -77.50 6.34
N LYS A 290 12.23 -76.89 5.85
CA LYS A 290 13.47 -77.63 5.57
C LYS A 290 14.05 -78.31 6.80
N LYS A 291 13.99 -77.68 7.98
CA LYS A 291 14.43 -78.31 9.24
C LYS A 291 13.61 -79.54 9.61
N LYS A 292 12.30 -79.55 9.34
CA LYS A 292 11.42 -80.70 9.61
C LYS A 292 11.59 -81.86 8.62
N ILE A 293 12.11 -81.60 7.43
CA ILE A 293 12.37 -82.64 6.41
C ILE A 293 13.72 -83.35 6.65
N ASN A 294 14.66 -82.67 7.31
CA ASN A 294 15.99 -83.19 7.63
C ASN A 294 16.09 -83.77 9.06
N GLN A 295 14.96 -83.93 9.75
CA GLN A 295 14.79 -84.65 11.01
C GLN A 295 14.03 -85.93 10.73
#